data_AF-A0AA43KWQ8-F1
#
_entry.id   AF-A0AA43KWQ8-F1
#
_cell.length_a   1.000
_cell.length_b   1.000
_cell.length_c   1.000
_cell.angle_alpha   90.00
_cell.angle_beta   90.00
_cell.angle_gamma   90.00
#
_symmetry.space_group_name_H-M   'P 1'
#
loop_
_entity.id
_entity.type
_entity.pdbx_description
1 polymer ?
#
loop_
_entity_poly.entity_id
_entity_poly.type
_entity_poly.pdbx_seq_one_letter_code
_entity_poly.pdbx_strand_id
1 'polypeptide(L)' 'MYKVKVVISYPGTNSKGYMEGVFIPKGDDCSIDKIKKQCDAYIRKNIKVSGLDRKDLVLKITCTKLTTDFVVCEDKE' A
#
# COMPACT_ATOMS: atom_id res chain seq x y z
N MET A 1 12.93 -6.02 4.19
CA MET A 1 11.79 -5.08 4.32
C MET A 1 11.36 -4.58 2.94
N TYR A 2 10.11 -4.18 2.72
CA TYR A 2 9.66 -3.64 1.44
C TYR A 2 8.91 -2.32 1.63
N LYS A 3 9.28 -1.29 0.86
CA LYS A 3 8.45 -0.09 0.72
C LYS A 3 7.29 -0.43 -0.21
N VAL A 4 6.07 -0.13 0.22
CA VAL A 4 4.85 -0.35 -0.56
C VAL A 4 4.22 1.00 -0.86
N LYS A 5 3.95 1.27 -2.14
CA LYS A 5 3.15 2.40 -2.58
C LYS A 5 1.85 1.89 -3.17
N VAL A 6 0.74 2.48 -2.79
CA VAL A 6 -0.58 2.13 -3.32
C VAL A 6 -1.25 3.37 -3.89
N VAL A 7 -1.66 3.26 -5.14
CA VAL A 7 -2.54 4.22 -5.79
C VAL A 7 -3.92 3.61 -5.87
N ILE A 8 -4.90 4.31 -5.34
CA ILE A 8 -6.30 3.93 -5.30
C ILE A 8 -7.02 4.77 -6.35
N SER A 9 -7.56 4.14 -7.38
CA SER A 9 -8.46 4.83 -8.32
C SER A 9 -9.91 4.54 -7.93
N TYR A 10 -10.71 5.59 -7.81
CA TYR A 10 -12.13 5.49 -7.48
C TYR A 10 -12.94 5.54 -8.79
N PRO A 11 -13.51 4.41 -9.26
CA PRO A 11 -14.26 4.38 -10.51
C PRO A 11 -15.42 5.38 -10.52
N GLY A 12 -15.71 5.97 -11.68
CA GLY A 12 -16.73 7.00 -11.80
C GLY A 12 -16.30 8.38 -11.28
N THR A 13 -15.04 8.54 -10.83
CA THR A 13 -14.47 9.84 -10.46
C THR A 13 -13.06 9.99 -11.06
N ASN A 14 -12.57 11.23 -11.16
CA ASN A 14 -11.18 11.51 -11.50
C ASN A 14 -10.25 11.49 -10.27
N SER A 15 -10.78 11.18 -9.09
CA SER A 15 -10.04 11.23 -7.83
C SER A 15 -9.13 10.02 -7.68
N LYS A 16 -7.95 10.25 -7.11
CA LYS A 16 -6.98 9.20 -6.76
C LYS A 16 -6.55 9.34 -5.31
N GLY A 17 -6.52 8.24 -4.58
CA GLY A 17 -5.93 8.13 -3.26
C GLY A 17 -4.49 7.62 -3.36
N TYR A 18 -3.62 8.13 -2.50
CA TYR A 18 -2.22 7.73 -2.43
C TYR A 18 -1.90 7.27 -1.02
N MET A 19 -1.26 6.11 -0.91
CA MET A 19 -0.81 5.56 0.36
C MET A 19 0.62 5.05 0.21
N GLU A 20 1.44 5.28 1.23
CA GLU A 20 2.74 4.66 1.37
C GLU A 20 2.80 3.90 2.70
N GLY A 21 3.50 2.78 2.69
CA GLY A 21 3.66 1.95 3.87
C GLY A 21 4.88 1.06 3.77
N VAL A 22 5.15 0.33 4.83
CA VAL A 22 6.26 -0.62 4.93
C VAL A 22 5.69 -2.01 5.20
N PHE A 23 6.12 -2.98 4.40
CA PHE A 23 5.83 -4.39 4.63
C PHE A 23 7.06 -5.09 5.22
N ILE A 24 6.88 -5.67 6.40
CA ILE A 24 7.91 -6.42 7.11
C ILE A 24 7.53 -7.91 7.06
N PRO A 25 8.25 -8.75 6.29
CA PRO A 25 8.01 -10.19 6.31
C PRO A 25 8.38 -10.77 7.68
N LYS A 26 7.66 -11.82 8.11
CA LYS A 26 7.95 -12.52 9.37
C LYS A 26 9.19 -13.44 9.31
N GLY A 27 9.83 -13.55 8.15
CA GLY A 27 11.03 -14.36 7.91
C GLY A 27 11.91 -13.69 6.84
N ASP A 28 12.88 -14.41 6.29
CA ASP A 28 13.96 -13.82 5.48
C ASP A 28 13.51 -13.19 4.16
N ASP A 29 12.51 -13.76 3.48
CA ASP A 29 11.99 -13.22 2.22
C ASP A 29 10.48 -13.49 2.05
N CYS A 30 9.82 -12.65 1.26
CA CYS A 30 8.42 -12.80 0.91
C CYS A 30 8.24 -12.38 -0.55
N SER A 31 7.57 -13.22 -1.34
CA SER A 31 7.36 -12.93 -2.75
C SER A 31 6.53 -11.66 -2.94
N ILE A 32 6.89 -10.87 -3.96
CA ILE A 32 6.18 -9.62 -4.29
C ILE A 32 4.67 -9.87 -4.50
N ASP A 33 4.29 -11.00 -5.10
CA ASP A 33 2.88 -11.38 -5.28
C ASP A 33 2.15 -11.55 -3.94
N LYS A 34 2.77 -12.24 -2.98
CA LYS A 34 2.20 -12.44 -1.64
C LYS A 34 2.07 -11.12 -0.89
N ILE A 35 3.06 -10.24 -1.00
CA ILE A 35 3.01 -8.88 -0.43
C ILE A 35 1.82 -8.12 -1.00
N LYS A 36 1.69 -8.07 -2.34
CA LYS A 36 0.59 -7.37 -3.01
C LYS A 36 -0.78 -7.90 -2.57
N LYS A 37 -0.97 -9.21 -2.49
CA LYS A 37 -2.22 -9.83 -2.02
C LYS A 37 -2.56 -9.44 -0.57
N GLN A 38 -1.59 -9.46 0.33
CA GLN A 38 -1.82 -9.07 1.73
C GLN A 38 -2.11 -7.58 1.87
N CYS A 39 -1.40 -6.73 1.12
CA CYS A 39 -1.66 -5.29 1.08
C CYS A 39 -3.06 -4.98 0.51
N ASP A 40 -3.46 -5.62 -0.59
CA ASP A 40 -4.80 -5.47 -1.18
C ASP A 40 -5.89 -5.83 -0.16
N ALA A 41 -5.78 -7.01 0.46
CA ALA A 41 -6.74 -7.48 1.46
C ALA A 41 -6.84 -6.53 2.67
N TYR A 42 -5.69 -6.05 3.17
CA TYR A 42 -5.66 -5.08 4.26
C TYR A 42 -6.34 -3.76 3.88
N ILE A 43 -6.02 -3.22 2.72
CA ILE A 43 -6.56 -1.94 2.25
C ILE A 43 -8.07 -2.02 2.05
N ARG A 44 -8.57 -3.05 1.37
CA ARG A 44 -10.01 -3.26 1.17
C ARG A 44 -10.76 -3.46 2.49
N LYS A 45 -10.12 -4.06 3.51
CA LYS A 45 -10.73 -4.23 4.83
C LYS A 45 -10.82 -2.92 5.62
N ASN A 46 -9.84 -2.02 5.47
CA ASN A 46 -9.68 -0.88 6.37
C ASN A 46 -10.07 0.47 5.77
N ILE A 47 -10.05 0.64 4.45
CA ILE A 47 -10.48 1.90 3.83
C ILE A 47 -12.00 1.99 3.85
N LYS A 48 -12.51 3.11 4.38
CA LYS A 48 -13.90 3.53 4.23
C LYS A 48 -13.98 4.45 3.03
N VAL A 49 -14.71 4.02 2.00
CA VAL A 49 -15.04 4.86 0.84
C VAL A 49 -16.54 5.12 0.91
N SER A 50 -16.93 6.39 0.97
CA SER A 50 -18.34 6.78 0.97
C SER A 50 -18.90 6.64 -0.45
N GLY A 51 -20.00 5.91 -0.61
CA GLY A 51 -20.73 5.80 -1.88
C GLY A 51 -20.14 4.86 -2.93
N LEU A 52 -19.11 4.08 -2.60
CA LEU A 52 -18.47 3.12 -3.50
C LEU A 52 -18.18 1.80 -2.78
N ASP A 53 -18.48 0.69 -3.44
CA ASP A 53 -18.20 -0.63 -2.87
C ASP A 53 -16.68 -0.88 -2.89
N ARG A 54 -16.16 -1.50 -1.83
CA ARG A 54 -14.71 -1.71 -1.65
C ARG A 54 -14.12 -2.64 -2.71
N LYS A 55 -14.97 -3.43 -3.37
CA LYS A 55 -14.59 -4.34 -4.46
C LYS A 55 -14.31 -3.59 -5.76
N ASP A 56 -14.96 -2.45 -5.97
CA ASP A 56 -14.83 -1.68 -7.20
C ASP A 56 -13.54 -0.83 -7.23
N LEU A 57 -12.86 -0.70 -6.08
CA LEU A 57 -11.58 0.00 -6.01
C LEU A 57 -10.51 -0.69 -6.87
N VAL A 58 -9.90 0.09 -7.76
CA VAL A 58 -8.74 -0.34 -8.54
C VAL A 58 -7.48 0.07 -7.77
N LEU A 59 -6.79 -0.92 -7.23
CA LEU A 59 -5.57 -0.74 -6.46
C LEU A 59 -4.34 -1.04 -7.32
N LYS A 60 -3.47 -0.05 -7.50
CA LYS A 60 -2.14 -0.26 -8.10
C LYS A 60 -1.11 -0.29 -6.99
N ILE A 61 -0.60 -1.48 -6.69
CA ILE A 61 0.37 -1.72 -5.61
C ILE A 61 1.77 -1.91 -6.22
N THR A 62 2.70 -1.04 -5.83
CA THR A 62 4.13 -1.13 -6.17
C THR A 62 4.93 -1.47 -4.92
N CYS A 63 5.79 -2.47 -5.02
CA CYS A 63 6.65 -2.91 -3.91
C CYS A 63 8.11 -2.78 -4.32
N THR A 64 8.92 -2.17 -3.46
CA THR A 64 10.36 -2.02 -3.65
C THR A 64 11.07 -2.67 -2.46
N LYS A 65 11.94 -3.65 -2.72
CA LYS A 65 12.76 -4.27 -1.66
C LYS A 65 13.74 -3.21 -1.13
N LEU A 66 13.75 -3.02 0.18
CA LEU A 66 14.73 -2.19 0.86
C LEU A 66 15.87 -3.12 1.32
N THR A 67 17.06 -2.92 0.76
CA THR A 67 18.28 -3.67 1.10
C THR A 67 18.95 -3.15 2.36
N THR A 68 18.72 -1.87 2.68
CA THR A 68 19.15 -1.18 3.88
C THR A 68 18.10 -0.12 4.16
N ASP A 69 17.63 -0.04 5.40
CA ASP A 69 16.61 0.92 5.81
C ASP A 69 17.18 1.93 6.80
N PHE A 70 16.86 3.19 6.58
CA PHE A 70 17.00 4.27 7.55
C PHE A 70 15.83 5.22 7.34
N VAL A 71 15.28 5.76 8.43
CA VAL A 71 14.20 6.74 8.40
C VAL A 71 14.80 8.06 8.85
N VAL A 72 14.74 9.07 7.98
CA VAL A 72 15.05 10.45 8.36
C VAL A 72 13.71 11.16 8.52
N CYS A 73 13.38 11.52 9.75
CA CYS A 73 12.29 12.43 10.01
C CYS A 73 12.80 13.85 9.75
N GLU A 74 11.95 14.72 9.21
CA GLU A 74 12.22 16.16 9.20
C GLU A 74 12.50 16.60 10.64
N ASP A 75 13.57 17.39 10.82
CA ASP A 75 13.86 18.01 12.11
C ASP A 75 12.66 18.86 12.50
N LYS A 76 12.14 18.62 13.71
CA LYS A 76 11.15 19.51 14.32
C LYS A 76 11.92 20.65 14.99
N GLU A 77 12.65 21.44 14.21
CA GLU A 77 13.14 22.74 14.67
C GLU A 77 12.06 23.81 14.45
#